data_AF-A0A7Z1KLB5-F1
#
_entry.id   AF-A0A7Z1KLB5-F1
#
_cell.length_a   1.000
_cell.length_b   1.000
_cell.length_c   1.000
_cell.angle_alpha   90.00
_cell.angle_beta   90.00
_cell.angle_gamma   90.00
#
_symmetry.space_group_name_H-M   'P 1'
#
loop_
_entity.id
_entity.type
_entity.pdbx_description
1 polymer ?
#
loop_
_entity_poly.entity_id
_entity_poly.type
_entity_poly.pdbx_seq_one_letter_code
_entity_poly.pdbx_strand_id
1 'polypeptide(L)'
;YANEALSPKPFVAGTSVVPPSGKVIGAKELQLMVEASLDGWLTTGRFNDAFEKKLGEFIGVPHVLTTTSGSSANLLALTALTSPKLGERALKPGDEVITVAAGFPTTVNPAIQNGLI
;
A
#
# COMPACT_ATOMS: atom_id res chain seq x y z
N TYR A 1 -18.54 21.25 7.45
CA TYR A 1 -18.17 20.64 6.17
C TYR A 1 -17.98 19.13 6.24
N ALA A 2 -16.81 18.57 6.61
CA ALA A 2 -16.56 17.12 6.47
C ALA A 2 -17.60 16.22 7.18
N ASN A 3 -17.94 16.57 8.42
CA ASN A 3 -18.94 15.85 9.23
C ASN A 3 -20.35 15.89 8.65
N GLU A 4 -20.65 16.82 7.74
CA GLU A 4 -21.97 16.97 7.11
C GLU A 4 -21.95 16.39 5.69
N ALA A 5 -20.93 16.72 4.90
CA ALA A 5 -20.82 16.31 3.50
C ALA A 5 -20.52 14.81 3.33
N LEU A 6 -19.82 14.21 4.29
CA LEU A 6 -19.41 12.80 4.27
C LEU A 6 -20.18 11.95 5.29
N SER A 7 -21.23 12.49 5.91
CA SER A 7 -22.04 11.73 6.86
C SER A 7 -22.69 10.52 6.18
N PRO A 8 -22.71 9.34 6.83
CA PRO A 8 -23.44 8.18 6.32
C PRO A 8 -24.91 8.53 6.05
N LYS A 9 -25.42 8.15 4.88
CA LYS A 9 -26.85 8.28 4.56
C LYS A 9 -27.61 7.08 5.13
N PRO A 10 -28.84 7.27 5.66
CA PRO A 10 -29.68 6.15 6.04
C PRO A 10 -29.90 5.18 4.88
N PHE A 11 -29.89 3.88 5.18
CA PHE A 11 -30.16 2.84 4.20
C PHE A 11 -31.64 2.81 3.82
N VAL A 12 -31.92 2.71 2.52
CA VAL A 12 -33.27 2.56 1.96
C VAL A 12 -33.31 1.30 1.10
N ALA A 13 -34.07 0.30 1.53
CA ALA A 13 -34.21 -0.96 0.82
C ALA A 13 -34.72 -0.72 -0.62
N GLY A 14 -34.12 -1.41 -1.59
CA GLY A 14 -34.46 -1.24 -3.01
C GLY A 14 -33.93 0.04 -3.67
N THR A 15 -33.24 0.93 -2.94
CA THR A 15 -32.66 2.17 -3.51
C THR A 15 -31.18 2.34 -3.16
N SER A 16 -30.79 2.09 -1.91
CA SER A 16 -29.39 2.18 -1.51
C SER A 16 -28.55 1.08 -2.16
N VAL A 17 -27.43 1.48 -2.74
CA VAL A 17 -26.41 0.54 -3.24
C VAL A 17 -25.68 -0.11 -2.07
N VAL A 18 -25.37 -1.40 -2.22
CA VAL A 18 -24.53 -2.17 -1.28
C VAL A 18 -23.27 -2.59 -2.04
N PRO A 19 -22.28 -1.70 -2.19
CA PRO A 19 -21.07 -2.03 -2.92
C PRO A 19 -20.24 -3.06 -2.13
N PRO A 20 -19.48 -3.94 -2.79
CA PRO A 20 -18.66 -4.94 -2.11
C PRO A 20 -17.46 -4.31 -1.36
N SER A 21 -17.11 -3.05 -1.65
CA SER A 21 -16.08 -2.29 -0.96
C SER A 21 -16.30 -0.78 -1.12
N GLY A 22 -15.60 0.04 -0.33
CA GLY A 22 -15.62 1.50 -0.43
C GLY A 22 -14.74 2.16 0.62
N LYS A 23 -14.23 3.36 0.32
CA LYS A 23 -13.47 4.16 1.29
C LYS A 23 -14.43 4.80 2.31
N VAL A 24 -14.01 4.83 3.58
CA VAL A 24 -14.67 5.59 4.63
C VAL A 24 -13.64 6.58 5.16
N ILE A 25 -13.85 7.86 4.84
CA ILE A 25 -12.99 8.96 5.27
C ILE A 25 -13.86 10.01 5.96
N GLY A 26 -13.28 10.77 6.89
CA GLY A 26 -13.98 11.79 7.66
C GLY A 26 -13.18 13.07 7.79
N ALA A 27 -13.49 13.84 8.84
CA ALA A 27 -12.86 15.12 9.09
C ALA A 27 -11.34 15.02 9.26
N LYS A 28 -10.85 13.96 9.92
CA LYS A 28 -9.42 13.85 10.23
C LYS A 28 -8.59 13.66 8.96
N GLU A 29 -9.03 12.81 8.04
CA GLU A 29 -8.33 12.59 6.77
C GLU A 29 -8.26 13.90 5.96
N LEU A 30 -9.38 14.63 5.85
CA LEU A 30 -9.40 15.92 5.13
C LEU A 30 -8.51 16.97 5.79
N GLN A 31 -8.53 17.07 7.13
CA GLN A 31 -7.69 18.01 7.87
C GLN A 31 -6.21 17.76 7.61
N LEU A 32 -5.75 16.51 7.73
CA LEU A 32 -4.34 16.18 7.54
C LEU A 32 -3.89 16.37 6.08
N MET A 33 -4.76 16.09 5.10
CA MET A 33 -4.44 16.39 3.69
C MET A 33 -4.32 17.90 3.44
N VAL A 34 -5.20 18.72 4.03
CA VAL A 34 -5.09 20.17 3.94
C VAL A 34 -3.81 20.65 4.62
N GLU A 35 -3.51 20.12 5.81
CA GLU A 35 -2.28 20.47 6.55
C GLU A 35 -1.03 20.13 5.74
N ALA A 36 -0.95 18.93 5.16
CA ALA A 36 0.15 18.53 4.27
C ALA A 36 0.25 19.41 3.00
N SER A 37 -0.89 19.84 2.46
CA SER A 37 -0.92 20.75 1.31
C SER A 37 -0.40 22.14 1.68
N LEU A 38 -0.76 22.62 2.88
CA LEU A 38 -0.32 23.92 3.41
C LEU A 38 1.14 23.91 3.83
N ASP A 39 1.70 22.77 4.23
CA ASP A 39 3.14 22.62 4.50
C ASP A 39 3.98 22.96 3.25
N GLY A 40 3.43 22.77 2.04
CA GLY A 40 4.12 23.09 0.77
C GLY A 40 5.36 22.24 0.49
N TRP A 41 5.60 21.20 1.29
CA TRP A 41 6.78 20.33 1.18
C TRP A 41 6.69 19.36 -0.01
N LEU A 42 5.47 18.88 -0.31
CA LEU A 42 5.08 18.02 -1.44
C LEU A 42 5.66 16.59 -1.42
N THR A 43 6.96 16.43 -1.19
CA THR A 43 7.61 15.12 -1.08
C THR A 43 7.31 14.46 0.27
N THR A 44 7.72 13.20 0.45
CA THR A 44 7.61 12.53 1.75
C THR A 44 8.42 13.29 2.81
N GLY A 45 7.89 13.30 4.04
CA GLY A 45 8.45 14.01 5.19
C GLY A 45 7.56 13.78 6.41
N ARG A 46 7.27 14.83 7.19
CA ARG A 46 6.54 14.79 8.47
C ARG A 46 5.42 13.75 8.56
N PHE A 47 4.47 13.76 7.60
CA PHE A 47 3.34 12.83 7.63
C PHE A 47 3.70 11.40 7.22
N ASN A 48 4.67 11.22 6.31
CA ASN A 48 5.16 9.91 5.93
C ASN A 48 5.92 9.26 7.10
N ASP A 49 6.82 10.00 7.74
CA ASP A 49 7.62 9.50 8.87
C ASP A 49 6.70 9.08 10.03
N ALA A 50 5.66 9.87 10.31
CA ALA A 50 4.65 9.54 11.31
C ALA A 50 3.80 8.32 10.91
N PHE A 51 3.48 8.17 9.62
CA PHE A 51 2.71 7.04 9.11
C PHE A 51 3.51 5.73 9.18
N GLU A 52 4.76 5.72 8.69
CA GLU A 52 5.63 4.55 8.73
C GLU A 52 5.88 4.09 10.16
N LYS A 53 6.18 5.03 11.07
CA LYS A 53 6.34 4.73 12.49
C LYS A 53 5.09 4.10 13.09
N LYS A 54 3.92 4.73 12.91
CA LYS A 54 2.66 4.24 13.49
C LYS A 54 2.21 2.91 12.90
N LEU A 55 2.42 2.70 11.59
CA LEU A 55 2.12 1.42 10.94
C LEU A 55 3.07 0.32 11.44
N GLY A 56 4.36 0.63 11.62
CA GLY A 56 5.34 -0.27 12.20
C GLY A 56 4.97 -0.67 13.63
N GLU A 57 4.58 0.28 14.46
CA GLU A 57 4.05 0.05 15.82
C GLU A 57 2.78 -0.83 15.80
N PHE A 58 1.86 -0.58 14.86
CA PHE A 58 0.62 -1.35 14.73
C PHE A 58 0.85 -2.81 14.29
N ILE A 59 1.72 -3.03 13.30
CA ILE A 59 2.03 -4.37 12.79
C ILE A 59 3.02 -5.11 13.72
N GLY A 60 3.86 -4.38 14.46
CA GLY A 60 4.91 -4.94 15.30
C GLY A 60 6.23 -5.17 14.57
N VAL A 61 6.57 -4.34 13.59
CA VAL A 61 7.82 -4.43 12.81
C VAL A 61 8.65 -3.13 12.91
N PRO A 62 9.99 -3.23 12.90
CA PRO A 62 10.85 -2.05 13.08
C PRO A 62 11.00 -1.18 11.83
N HIS A 63 10.68 -1.71 10.64
CA HIS A 63 10.89 -1.03 9.37
C HIS A 63 9.64 -1.10 8.50
N VAL A 64 9.22 0.07 8.02
CA VAL A 64 8.12 0.26 7.06
C VAL A 64 8.59 1.29 6.04
N LEU A 65 8.36 1.02 4.77
CA LEU A 65 8.63 1.96 3.68
C LEU A 65 7.35 2.13 2.87
N THR A 66 6.88 3.36 2.68
CA THR A 66 5.76 3.63 1.78
C THR A 66 6.18 3.51 0.32
N THR A 67 5.20 3.22 -0.53
CA THR A 67 5.37 3.17 -1.98
C THR A 67 4.03 3.50 -2.64
N THR A 68 4.00 3.60 -3.96
CA THR A 68 2.86 4.17 -4.71
C THR A 68 1.63 3.27 -4.72
N SER A 69 1.77 1.96 -4.53
CA SER A 69 0.66 1.00 -4.51
C SER A 69 1.05 -0.33 -3.85
N GLY A 70 0.06 -1.18 -3.54
CA GLY A 70 0.32 -2.56 -3.10
C GLY A 70 1.08 -3.39 -4.15
N SER A 71 0.81 -3.17 -5.44
CA SER A 71 1.55 -3.82 -6.53
C SER A 71 3.03 -3.41 -6.55
N SER A 72 3.33 -2.13 -6.30
CA SER A 72 4.70 -1.63 -6.19
C SER A 72 5.40 -2.16 -4.94
N ALA A 73 4.66 -2.41 -3.85
CA ALA A 73 5.21 -3.06 -2.67
C ALA A 73 5.65 -4.49 -2.98
N ASN A 74 4.84 -5.28 -3.69
CA ASN A 74 5.23 -6.62 -4.14
C ASN A 74 6.47 -6.59 -5.06
N LEU A 75 6.52 -5.62 -5.98
CA LEU A 75 7.67 -5.44 -6.85
C LEU A 75 8.95 -5.14 -6.05
N LEU A 76 8.90 -4.17 -5.15
CA LEU A 76 10.06 -3.82 -4.31
C LEU A 76 10.48 -5.00 -3.42
N ALA A 77 9.53 -5.72 -2.83
CA ALA A 77 9.81 -6.87 -1.98
C ALA A 77 10.56 -7.99 -2.73
N LEU A 78 10.09 -8.37 -3.92
CA LEU A 78 10.74 -9.42 -4.70
C LEU A 78 12.06 -8.94 -5.30
N THR A 79 12.08 -7.76 -5.93
CA THR A 79 13.30 -7.22 -6.55
C THR A 79 14.41 -6.95 -5.53
N ALA A 80 14.08 -6.58 -4.29
CA ALA A 80 15.11 -6.43 -3.24
C ALA A 80 15.88 -7.74 -2.99
N LEU A 81 15.25 -8.90 -3.21
CA LEU A 81 15.88 -10.22 -3.07
C LEU A 81 16.81 -10.58 -4.24
N THR A 82 16.85 -9.81 -5.33
CA THR A 82 17.84 -9.96 -6.41
C THR A 82 19.12 -9.15 -6.15
N SER A 83 19.19 -8.42 -5.04
CA SER A 83 20.32 -7.56 -4.71
C SER A 83 21.63 -8.36 -4.58
N PRO A 84 22.73 -7.93 -5.23
CA PRO A 84 24.02 -8.62 -5.13
C PRO A 84 24.60 -8.59 -3.71
N LYS A 85 24.09 -7.71 -2.83
CA LYS A 85 24.45 -7.68 -1.40
C LYS A 85 24.04 -8.95 -0.65
N LEU A 86 23.12 -9.74 -1.22
CA LEU A 86 22.71 -11.02 -0.67
C LEU A 86 23.64 -12.17 -1.09
N GLY A 87 24.64 -11.93 -1.96
CA GLY A 87 25.61 -12.94 -2.36
C GLY A 87 24.97 -14.14 -3.05
N GLU A 88 25.36 -15.36 -2.67
CA GLU A 88 24.90 -16.59 -3.33
C GLU A 88 23.38 -16.83 -3.26
N ARG A 89 22.70 -16.26 -2.27
CA ARG A 89 21.25 -16.38 -2.09
C ARG A 89 20.44 -15.28 -2.79
N ALA A 90 21.09 -14.38 -3.53
CA ALA A 90 20.37 -13.43 -4.37
C ALA A 90 19.61 -14.20 -5.46
N LEU A 91 18.32 -13.89 -5.62
CA LEU A 91 17.52 -14.45 -6.69
C LEU A 91 18.08 -14.03 -8.06
N LYS A 92 18.19 -14.99 -8.97
CA LYS A 92 18.71 -14.81 -10.32
C LYS A 92 17.64 -15.21 -11.34
N PRO A 93 17.70 -14.67 -12.57
CA PRO A 93 16.84 -15.15 -13.65
C PRO A 93 16.97 -16.67 -13.81
N GLY A 94 15.84 -17.36 -13.91
CA GLY A 94 15.74 -18.82 -13.95
C GLY A 94 15.51 -19.49 -12.59
N ASP A 95 15.70 -18.79 -11.46
CA ASP A 95 15.34 -19.31 -10.14
C ASP A 95 13.81 -19.41 -10.00
N GLU A 96 13.34 -20.39 -9.22
CA GLU A 96 11.91 -20.70 -9.10
C GLU A 96 11.22 -19.95 -7.94
N VAL A 97 9.99 -19.48 -8.16
CA VAL A 97 9.11 -18.90 -7.13
C VAL A 97 7.83 -19.69 -7.01
N ILE A 98 7.71 -20.47 -5.92
CA ILE A 98 6.48 -21.19 -5.61
C ILE A 98 5.38 -20.20 -5.21
N THR A 99 4.22 -20.28 -5.85
CA THR A 99 3.04 -19.45 -5.60
C THR A 99 1.74 -20.20 -5.94
N VAL A 100 0.59 -19.54 -5.82
CA VAL A 100 -0.73 -20.11 -6.14
C VAL A 100 -1.38 -19.40 -7.34
N ALA A 101 -2.13 -20.14 -8.15
CA ALA A 101 -2.81 -19.59 -9.33
C ALA A 101 -4.04 -18.73 -8.98
N ALA A 102 -4.71 -19.00 -7.87
CA ALA A 102 -5.90 -18.27 -7.42
C ALA A 102 -5.52 -17.08 -6.52
N GLY A 103 -4.97 -16.03 -7.13
CA GLY A 103 -4.52 -14.82 -6.43
C GLY A 103 -4.80 -13.53 -7.22
N PHE A 104 -4.11 -12.45 -6.83
CA PHE A 104 -4.14 -11.19 -7.57
C PHE A 104 -2.90 -11.13 -8.51
N PRO A 105 -3.03 -10.60 -9.75
CA PRO A 105 -1.95 -10.72 -10.75
C PRO A 105 -0.60 -10.19 -10.26
N THR A 106 -0.59 -9.05 -9.57
CA THR A 106 0.66 -8.41 -9.12
C THR A 106 1.29 -9.07 -7.90
N THR A 107 0.74 -10.18 -7.40
CA THR A 107 1.45 -11.11 -6.51
C THR A 107 2.50 -11.93 -7.28
N VAL A 108 2.23 -12.28 -8.55
CA VAL A 108 3.10 -13.16 -9.37
C VAL A 108 3.95 -12.36 -10.35
N ASN A 109 3.41 -11.27 -10.91
CA ASN A 109 4.10 -10.48 -11.93
C ASN A 109 5.55 -10.07 -11.59
N PRO A 110 5.90 -9.69 -10.33
CA PRO A 110 7.28 -9.35 -9.99
C PRO A 110 8.30 -10.46 -10.23
N ALA A 111 7.91 -11.73 -10.03
CA ALA A 111 8.79 -12.86 -10.31
C ALA A 111 9.13 -12.92 -11.81
N ILE A 112 8.09 -12.87 -12.65
CA ILE A 112 8.22 -12.85 -14.12
C ILE A 112 9.04 -11.63 -14.58
N GLN A 113 8.78 -10.44 -14.01
CA GLN A 113 9.49 -9.20 -14.36
C GLN A 113 10.99 -9.22 -14.02
N ASN A 114 11.39 -10.00 -13.01
CA ASN A 114 12.80 -10.21 -12.66
C ASN A 114 13.41 -11.45 -13.36
N GLY A 115 12.65 -12.12 -14.23
CA GLY A 115 13.12 -13.29 -14.99
C GLY A 115 13.11 -14.61 -14.21
N LEU A 116 12.39 -14.68 -13.09
CA LEU A 116 12.19 -15.91 -12.31
C LEU A 116 11.08 -16.76 -12.95
N ILE A 117 11.04 -18.05 -12.58
CA ILE A 117 10.11 -19.06 -13.13
C ILE A 117 9.09 -19.50 -12.08
#